data_AF-A0A9P6HK24-F1
#
_entry.id   AF-A0A9P6HK24-F1
#
_cell.length_a   1.000
_cell.length_b   1.000
_cell.length_c   1.000
_cell.angle_alpha   90.00
_cell.angle_beta   90.00
_cell.angle_gamma   90.00
#
_symmetry.space_group_name_H-M   'P 1'
#
loop_
_entity.id
_entity.type
_entity.pdbx_description
1 polymer ?
#
loop_
_entity_poly.entity_id
_entity_poly.type
_entity_poly.pdbx_seq_one_letter_code
_entity_poly.pdbx_strand_id
1 'polypeptide(L)'
;MDEFQDVESIQTAIEVIVQKEGTQRSLAQLCAVLEASSLTPSLDPLVVMPLLIPYQCTHAVRAIRVVSEKANAKEILLVLQEILERLSHDDDQEDEEEQEEKSERLSPTLQLERVVFSYTYILPRVLPKEKTTGQRLQGVLHDLGEHVQALVPHSHPREGQAVLHSVTALTNNLLDYFADHLSDATQLTPCVDALFSLLDVTLAASVNHLHTYLAQRTFEALYPKLVVNSAIDPDWNTGERLVLGALAAANRLGYDTTSLSSNPTLGKLTLLAHIDLQDTDHFALLETYSPIILACLRSNNGMDEASAFLLAHISAMTLVKPHPPSLPFDFMIKFAFVLPSLMGVHPDPPTRHMLFRLTALTLSLTEPSLRAQILMDMLTDSTYSPQTRIAAISLVKESVLHALNGTSVLPVLSPLEDVFGTSLFLEILGPVLFRSNPHDLFDSPTFDPDEFLFSPEPNRLIECLSFYYVLIQRDTENRTGIRDRIRVADMEHKLLRPLRGFLERYNTLNKPEVILAFAGLQTSLERVDSALKDLLKGWGYQSL
;
A
#
# COMPACT_ATOMS: atom_id res chain seq x y z
N MET A 1 38.50 12.08 37.47
CA MET A 1 39.24 11.03 36.73
C MET A 1 39.86 10.03 37.68
N ASP A 2 40.28 10.45 38.88
CA ASP A 2 41.00 9.59 39.83
C ASP A 2 40.21 8.42 40.46
N GLU A 3 38.92 8.25 40.16
CA GLU A 3 38.08 7.16 40.71
C GLU A 3 37.77 6.02 39.74
N PHE A 4 38.06 6.17 38.45
CA PHE A 4 37.92 5.09 37.46
C PHE A 4 39.30 4.50 37.14
N GLN A 5 39.99 4.04 38.19
CA GLN A 5 41.35 3.50 38.07
C GLN A 5 41.36 2.03 37.64
N ASP A 6 40.27 1.30 37.85
CA ASP A 6 40.12 -0.10 37.46
C ASP A 6 38.82 -0.37 36.70
N VAL A 7 38.77 -1.57 36.09
CA VAL A 7 37.66 -2.04 35.25
C VAL A 7 36.40 -2.28 36.08
N GLU A 8 36.56 -2.84 37.27
CA GLU A 8 35.47 -3.19 38.19
C GLU A 8 34.69 -1.93 38.61
N SER A 9 35.38 -0.84 38.93
CA SER A 9 34.77 0.46 39.24
C SER A 9 33.95 1.03 38.08
N ILE A 10 34.35 0.80 36.83
CA ILE A 10 33.59 1.24 35.65
C ILE A 10 32.34 0.38 35.46
N GLN A 11 32.44 -0.94 35.62
CA GLN A 11 31.31 -1.86 35.48
C GLN A 11 30.26 -1.64 36.57
N THR A 12 30.69 -1.58 37.84
CA THR A 12 29.79 -1.27 38.95
C THR A 12 29.15 0.10 38.77
N ALA A 13 29.86 1.10 38.24
CA ALA A 13 29.25 2.40 37.97
C ALA A 13 28.17 2.32 36.87
N ILE A 14 28.32 1.46 35.84
CA ILE A 14 27.27 1.23 34.84
C ILE A 14 26.08 0.55 35.49
N GLU A 15 26.29 -0.51 36.28
CA GLU A 15 25.23 -1.21 37.01
C GLU A 15 24.43 -0.27 37.90
N VAL A 16 25.10 0.50 38.75
CA VAL A 16 24.45 1.41 39.70
C VAL A 16 23.72 2.56 38.98
N ILE A 17 24.27 3.07 37.86
CA ILE A 17 23.59 4.12 37.06
C ILE A 17 22.34 3.57 36.37
N VAL A 18 22.41 2.34 35.83
CA VAL A 18 21.29 1.69 35.15
C VAL A 18 20.21 1.27 36.16
N GLN A 19 20.60 0.76 37.33
CA GLN A 19 19.71 0.35 38.43
C GLN A 19 19.23 1.51 39.31
N LYS A 20 19.67 2.75 39.03
CA LYS A 20 19.25 3.99 39.69
C LYS A 20 19.44 4.04 41.21
N GLU A 21 20.39 3.31 41.77
CA GLU A 21 20.71 3.41 43.19
C GLU A 21 21.53 4.69 43.49
N GLY A 22 20.84 5.78 43.84
CA GLY A 22 21.42 6.91 44.56
C GLY A 22 22.58 7.65 43.88
N THR A 23 22.72 7.58 42.55
CA THR A 23 23.89 8.12 41.86
C THR A 23 23.79 9.62 41.55
N GLN A 24 24.81 10.38 41.95
CA GLN A 24 25.02 11.77 41.51
C GLN A 24 25.55 11.87 40.08
N ARG A 25 25.86 10.74 39.43
CA ARG A 25 26.57 10.67 38.14
C ARG A 25 25.64 10.30 37.01
N SER A 26 25.78 11.01 35.90
CA SER A 26 25.05 10.71 34.66
C SER A 26 25.82 9.74 33.76
N LEU A 27 25.09 8.92 32.99
CA LEU A 27 25.69 8.07 31.94
C LEU A 27 26.54 8.87 30.93
N ALA A 28 26.24 10.16 30.73
CA ALA A 28 27.02 11.06 29.89
C ALA A 28 28.48 11.22 30.36
N GLN A 29 28.67 11.36 31.69
CA GLN A 29 29.99 11.48 32.29
C GLN A 29 30.77 10.17 32.15
N LEU A 30 30.09 9.04 32.33
CA LEU A 30 30.69 7.71 32.18
C LEU A 30 31.08 7.44 30.72
N CYS A 31 30.28 7.86 29.74
CA CYS A 31 30.65 7.77 28.31
C CYS A 31 31.94 8.53 28.00
N ALA A 32 32.11 9.74 28.54
CA ALA A 32 33.34 10.52 28.35
C ALA A 32 34.57 9.80 28.94
N VAL A 33 34.38 9.08 30.06
CA VAL A 33 35.43 8.23 30.65
C VAL A 33 35.72 7.02 29.77
N LEU A 34 34.71 6.31 29.28
CA LEU A 34 34.88 5.15 28.38
C LEU A 34 35.61 5.51 27.08
N GLU A 35 35.38 6.71 26.55
CA GLU A 35 36.06 7.19 25.34
C GLU A 35 37.53 7.49 25.59
N ALA A 36 37.86 8.14 26.72
CA ALA A 36 39.21 8.53 27.08
C ALA A 36 40.04 7.39 27.72
N SER A 37 39.38 6.36 28.25
CA SER A 37 40.03 5.30 28.99
C SER A 37 40.68 4.25 28.08
N SER A 38 41.88 3.80 28.48
CA SER A 38 42.54 2.62 27.92
C SER A 38 42.01 1.31 28.50
N LEU A 39 41.10 1.36 29.48
CA LEU A 39 40.53 0.19 30.17
C LEU A 39 39.33 -0.42 29.45
N THR A 40 38.74 0.28 28.47
CA THR A 40 37.57 -0.19 27.72
C THR A 40 37.75 -1.57 27.06
N PRO A 41 38.93 -1.94 26.51
CA PRO A 41 39.16 -3.29 26.00
C PRO A 41 39.08 -4.40 27.06
N SER A 42 39.18 -4.05 28.33
CA SER A 42 39.14 -4.99 29.47
C SER A 42 37.77 -5.08 30.14
N LEU A 43 36.78 -4.31 29.70
CA LEU A 43 35.40 -4.45 30.17
C LEU A 43 34.84 -5.80 29.74
N ASP A 44 34.12 -6.46 30.65
CA ASP A 44 33.33 -7.66 30.34
C ASP A 44 32.02 -7.24 29.64
N PRO A 45 31.87 -7.53 28.32
CA PRO A 45 30.66 -7.20 27.59
C PRO A 45 29.45 -8.01 28.03
N LEU A 46 29.66 -9.20 28.62
CA LEU A 46 28.59 -10.08 29.13
C LEU A 46 27.80 -9.43 30.25
N VAL A 47 28.44 -8.53 31.01
CA VAL A 47 27.80 -7.76 32.08
C VAL A 47 27.23 -6.45 31.54
N VAL A 48 28.00 -5.73 30.72
CA VAL A 48 27.70 -4.35 30.37
C VAL A 48 26.62 -4.22 29.29
N MET A 49 26.65 -5.05 28.24
CA MET A 49 25.73 -4.91 27.10
C MET A 49 24.27 -5.22 27.45
N PRO A 50 23.94 -6.25 28.25
CA PRO A 50 22.55 -6.52 28.66
C PRO A 50 21.93 -5.40 29.48
N LEU A 51 22.75 -4.59 30.15
CA LEU A 51 22.29 -3.41 30.89
C LEU A 51 22.08 -2.21 29.97
N LEU A 52 23.02 -1.99 29.03
CA LEU A 52 22.99 -0.82 28.16
C LEU A 52 21.93 -0.90 27.05
N ILE A 53 21.73 -2.08 26.44
CA ILE A 53 20.79 -2.25 25.33
C ILE A 53 19.35 -1.84 25.69
N PRO A 54 18.73 -2.34 26.78
CA PRO A 54 17.37 -1.96 27.15
C PRO A 54 17.27 -0.54 27.72
N TYR A 55 18.37 0.10 28.10
CA TYR A 55 18.32 1.35 28.87
C TYR A 55 17.87 2.56 28.03
N GLN A 56 16.78 3.20 28.44
CA GLN A 56 16.17 4.37 27.75
C GLN A 56 16.96 5.67 27.99
N CYS A 57 18.20 5.73 27.52
CA CYS A 57 19.02 6.95 27.51
C CYS A 57 19.75 7.11 26.18
N THR A 58 19.79 8.33 25.64
CA THR A 58 20.54 8.65 24.41
C THR A 58 22.04 8.41 24.55
N HIS A 59 22.59 8.57 25.77
CA HIS A 59 23.99 8.28 26.06
C HIS A 59 24.30 6.77 26.06
N ALA A 60 23.30 5.90 26.21
CA ALA A 60 23.49 4.46 26.13
C ALA A 60 23.97 4.04 24.74
N VAL A 61 23.42 4.63 23.67
CA VAL A 61 23.87 4.38 22.29
C VAL A 61 25.35 4.72 22.12
N ARG A 62 25.81 5.82 22.73
CA ARG A 62 27.22 6.22 22.72
C ARG A 62 28.11 5.25 23.50
N ALA A 63 27.67 4.79 24.67
CA ALA A 63 28.38 3.77 25.43
C ALA A 63 28.45 2.44 24.66
N ILE A 64 27.33 1.99 24.10
CA ILE A 64 27.22 0.79 23.25
C ILE A 64 28.21 0.86 22.10
N ARG A 65 28.31 2.00 21.41
CA ARG A 65 29.30 2.21 20.34
C ARG A 65 30.72 1.98 20.85
N VAL A 66 31.10 2.64 21.94
CA VAL A 66 32.47 2.60 22.50
C VAL A 66 32.83 1.17 22.95
N VAL A 67 31.90 0.47 23.59
CA VAL A 67 32.07 -0.94 23.97
C VAL A 67 32.21 -1.80 22.72
N SER A 68 31.32 -1.63 21.73
CA SER A 68 31.33 -2.40 20.47
C SER A 68 32.60 -2.20 19.64
N GLU A 69 33.20 -1.01 19.69
CA GLU A 69 34.45 -0.69 18.99
C GLU A 69 35.69 -1.26 19.70
N LYS A 70 35.73 -1.20 21.04
CA LYS A 70 36.98 -1.42 21.80
C LYS A 70 37.03 -2.73 22.59
N ALA A 71 35.91 -3.23 23.10
CA ALA A 71 35.87 -4.44 23.93
C ALA A 71 35.99 -5.73 23.10
N ASN A 72 35.98 -6.89 23.75
CA ASN A 72 36.14 -8.19 23.09
C ASN A 72 34.95 -8.51 22.16
N ALA A 73 35.17 -8.47 20.84
CA ALA A 73 34.12 -8.61 19.85
C ALA A 73 33.43 -9.99 19.85
N LYS A 74 34.12 -11.06 20.28
CA LYS A 74 33.54 -12.41 20.35
C LYS A 74 32.54 -12.53 21.49
N GLU A 75 32.88 -11.97 22.65
CA GLU A 75 31.97 -11.92 23.80
C GLU A 75 30.76 -11.04 23.48
N ILE A 76 30.97 -9.89 22.84
CA ILE A 76 29.85 -9.05 22.38
C ILE A 76 28.93 -9.83 21.43
N LEU A 77 29.48 -10.55 20.44
CA LEU A 77 28.66 -11.36 19.53
C LEU A 77 27.77 -12.36 20.29
N LEU A 78 28.34 -13.08 21.25
CA LEU A 78 27.58 -14.05 22.07
C LEU A 78 26.46 -13.36 22.86
N VAL A 79 26.76 -12.21 23.48
CA VAL A 79 25.76 -11.44 24.22
C VAL A 79 24.64 -10.93 23.32
N LEU A 80 24.98 -10.43 22.13
CA LEU A 80 23.97 -9.93 21.20
C LEU A 80 23.05 -11.07 20.72
N GLN A 81 23.59 -12.27 20.51
CA GLN A 81 22.78 -13.46 20.19
C GLN A 81 21.86 -13.84 21.36
N GLU A 82 22.38 -13.86 22.59
CA GLU A 82 21.55 -14.11 23.78
C GLU A 82 20.47 -13.03 23.97
N ILE A 83 20.78 -11.77 23.70
CA ILE A 83 19.78 -10.68 23.77
C ILE A 83 18.72 -10.87 22.70
N LEU A 84 19.08 -11.23 21.46
CA LEU A 84 18.10 -11.54 20.41
C LEU A 84 17.16 -12.67 20.85
N GLU A 85 17.72 -13.78 21.34
CA GLU A 85 16.93 -14.89 21.87
C GLU A 85 15.98 -14.44 23.00
N ARG A 86 16.41 -13.56 23.91
CA ARG A 86 15.50 -13.02 24.94
C ARG A 86 14.38 -12.16 24.37
N LEU A 87 14.70 -11.31 23.38
CA LEU A 87 13.71 -10.46 22.72
C LEU A 87 12.60 -11.26 22.03
N SER A 88 12.87 -12.50 21.61
CA SER A 88 11.84 -13.37 21.04
C SER A 88 10.96 -14.07 22.08
N HIS A 89 11.42 -14.21 23.33
CA HIS A 89 10.69 -14.88 24.41
C HIS A 89 9.80 -13.93 25.23
N ASP A 90 10.16 -12.65 25.30
CA ASP A 90 9.40 -11.63 26.05
C ASP A 90 8.02 -11.33 25.43
N ASP A 91 7.79 -11.70 24.17
CA ASP A 91 6.49 -11.52 23.47
C ASP A 91 5.41 -12.53 23.93
N ASP A 92 5.82 -13.66 24.54
CA ASP A 92 4.91 -14.74 24.99
C ASP A 92 4.52 -14.64 26.48
N GLN A 93 5.12 -13.72 27.25
CA GLN A 93 4.98 -13.64 28.72
C GLN A 93 4.37 -12.31 29.20
N GLU A 94 3.30 -11.86 28.55
CA GLU A 94 2.46 -10.76 29.05
C GLU A 94 1.61 -11.21 30.25
N ASP A 95 2.24 -11.57 31.38
CA ASP A 95 1.56 -11.64 32.67
C ASP A 95 1.39 -10.21 33.21
N GLU A 96 0.14 -9.84 33.51
CA GLU A 96 -0.34 -8.48 33.84
C GLU A 96 0.27 -7.88 35.12
N GLU A 97 1.07 -8.62 35.90
CA GLU A 97 1.57 -8.20 37.22
C GLU A 97 2.92 -7.46 37.21
N GLU A 98 3.67 -7.43 36.09
CA GLU A 98 5.00 -6.77 36.00
C GLU A 98 4.98 -5.35 35.36
N GLN A 99 3.81 -4.73 35.19
CA GLN A 99 3.70 -3.47 34.44
C GLN A 99 4.29 -2.23 35.13
N GLU A 100 4.50 -2.23 36.46
CA GLU A 100 5.00 -1.04 37.17
C GLU A 100 6.53 -0.84 37.07
N GLU A 101 7.34 -1.88 36.79
CA GLU A 101 8.80 -1.75 36.59
C GLU A 101 9.22 -1.54 35.12
N LYS A 102 8.29 -1.69 34.15
CA LYS A 102 8.59 -1.63 32.70
C LYS A 102 8.73 -0.20 32.13
N SER A 103 8.49 0.87 32.89
CA SER A 103 8.40 2.23 32.31
C SER A 103 9.71 2.82 31.75
N GLU A 104 10.86 2.19 32.02
CA GLU A 104 12.19 2.73 31.66
C GLU A 104 13.00 1.85 30.69
N ARG A 105 12.44 0.72 30.27
CA ARG A 105 13.05 -0.14 29.25
C ARG A 105 12.61 0.31 27.86
N LEU A 106 13.51 0.20 26.90
CA LEU A 106 13.19 0.36 25.49
C LEU A 106 12.28 -0.77 25.00
N SER A 107 11.44 -0.44 24.01
CA SER A 107 10.69 -1.44 23.28
C SER A 107 11.61 -2.50 22.66
N PRO A 108 11.16 -3.76 22.51
CA PRO A 108 11.94 -4.81 21.87
C PRO A 108 12.53 -4.40 20.51
N THR A 109 11.77 -3.63 19.71
CA THR A 109 12.21 -3.13 18.41
C THR A 109 13.36 -2.13 18.50
N LEU A 110 13.35 -1.22 19.49
CA LEU A 110 14.48 -0.30 19.70
C LEU A 110 15.69 -1.01 20.32
N GLN A 111 15.48 -2.09 21.07
CA GLN A 111 16.57 -2.95 21.50
C GLN A 111 17.19 -3.69 20.31
N LEU A 112 16.36 -4.22 19.41
CA LEU A 112 16.80 -4.81 18.15
C LEU A 112 17.60 -3.81 17.30
N GLU A 113 17.14 -2.56 17.18
CA GLU A 113 17.88 -1.49 16.50
C GLU A 113 19.30 -1.32 17.06
N ARG A 114 19.45 -1.32 18.40
CA ARG A 114 20.76 -1.24 19.06
C ARG A 114 21.62 -2.48 18.85
N VAL A 115 21.02 -3.67 18.76
CA VAL A 115 21.72 -4.90 18.39
C VAL A 115 22.27 -4.80 16.98
N VAL A 116 21.47 -4.37 16.00
CA VAL A 116 21.89 -4.13 14.60
C VAL A 116 23.02 -3.09 14.55
N PHE A 117 22.87 -2.00 15.29
CA PHE A 117 23.89 -0.96 15.41
C PHE A 117 25.21 -1.54 15.96
N SER A 118 25.16 -2.40 16.97
CA SER A 118 26.35 -3.05 17.54
C SER A 118 27.02 -4.00 16.54
N TYR A 119 26.23 -4.76 15.77
CA TYR A 119 26.73 -5.64 14.70
C TYR A 119 27.61 -4.92 13.68
N THR A 120 27.31 -3.64 13.42
CA THR A 120 28.06 -2.80 12.49
C THR A 120 29.55 -2.70 12.84
N TYR A 121 29.86 -2.66 14.14
CA TYR A 121 31.24 -2.52 14.62
C TYR A 121 31.90 -3.86 14.92
N ILE A 122 31.12 -4.87 15.34
CA ILE A 122 31.70 -6.14 15.80
C ILE A 122 31.93 -7.14 14.66
N LEU A 123 31.06 -7.19 13.64
CA LEU A 123 31.16 -8.21 12.59
C LEU A 123 32.47 -8.10 11.78
N PRO A 124 32.95 -6.90 11.38
CA PRO A 124 34.27 -6.74 10.76
C PRO A 124 35.43 -7.31 11.60
N ARG A 125 35.28 -7.35 12.93
CA ARG A 125 36.31 -7.78 13.87
C ARG A 125 36.25 -9.28 14.18
N VAL A 126 35.07 -9.90 14.08
CA VAL A 126 34.86 -11.33 14.39
C VAL A 126 34.93 -12.22 13.16
N LEU A 127 34.51 -11.72 12.00
CA LEU A 127 34.50 -12.51 10.78
C LEU A 127 35.94 -12.90 10.38
N PRO A 128 36.19 -14.19 10.07
CA PRO A 128 37.50 -14.62 9.63
C PRO A 128 37.85 -13.96 8.28
N LYS A 129 39.14 -13.96 7.91
CA LYS A 129 39.60 -13.53 6.58
C LYS A 129 39.66 -14.69 5.58
N GLU A 130 38.85 -15.72 5.79
CA GLU A 130 38.97 -17.02 5.11
C GLU A 130 37.63 -17.46 4.49
N LYS A 131 37.65 -18.59 3.77
CA LYS A 131 36.51 -19.13 3.01
C LYS A 131 35.22 -19.37 3.82
N THR A 132 35.27 -19.37 5.16
CA THR A 132 34.10 -19.62 6.03
C THR A 132 33.32 -18.35 6.38
N THR A 133 33.76 -17.17 5.92
CA THR A 133 33.14 -15.87 6.24
C THR A 133 31.70 -15.80 5.79
N GLY A 134 31.40 -16.21 4.55
CA GLY A 134 30.03 -16.19 4.03
C GLY A 134 29.06 -17.03 4.85
N GLN A 135 29.45 -18.25 5.23
CA GLN A 135 28.60 -19.15 6.01
C GLN A 135 28.33 -18.62 7.42
N ARG A 136 29.36 -18.09 8.11
CA ARG A 136 29.18 -17.52 9.44
C ARG A 136 28.32 -16.26 9.42
N LEU A 137 28.56 -15.38 8.43
CA LEU A 137 27.77 -14.18 8.25
C LEU A 137 26.31 -14.55 7.96
N GLN A 138 26.07 -15.50 7.05
CA GLN A 138 24.74 -15.95 6.70
C GLN A 138 23.95 -16.43 7.92
N GLY A 139 24.56 -17.23 8.82
CA GLY A 139 23.89 -17.64 10.06
C GLY A 139 23.47 -16.46 10.92
N VAL A 140 24.41 -15.56 11.25
CA VAL A 140 24.12 -14.39 12.11
C VAL A 140 23.07 -13.46 11.49
N LEU A 141 23.16 -13.19 10.19
CA LEU A 141 22.21 -12.30 9.51
C LEU A 141 20.85 -12.96 9.29
N HIS A 142 20.79 -14.29 9.15
CA HIS A 142 19.54 -15.02 9.06
C HIS A 142 18.79 -14.94 10.39
N ASP A 143 19.45 -15.27 11.51
CA ASP A 143 18.86 -15.17 12.85
C ASP A 143 18.35 -13.74 13.10
N LEU A 144 19.15 -12.73 12.77
CA LEU A 144 18.74 -11.34 12.87
C LEU A 144 17.50 -11.02 12.01
N GLY A 145 17.44 -11.56 10.79
CA GLY A 145 16.30 -11.41 9.89
C GLY A 145 15.02 -12.00 10.46
N GLU A 146 15.08 -13.14 11.15
CA GLU A 146 13.91 -13.74 11.82
C GLU A 146 13.36 -12.83 12.92
N HIS A 147 14.23 -12.22 13.73
CA HIS A 147 13.82 -11.28 14.78
C HIS A 147 13.25 -9.98 14.19
N VAL A 148 13.78 -9.51 13.06
CA VAL A 148 13.20 -8.37 12.32
C VAL A 148 11.78 -8.70 11.85
N GLN A 149 11.54 -9.89 11.29
CA GLN A 149 10.20 -10.29 10.84
C GLN A 149 9.20 -10.44 11.99
N ALA A 150 9.65 -10.88 13.17
CA ALA A 150 8.79 -11.03 14.34
C ALA A 150 8.43 -9.68 14.97
N LEU A 151 9.43 -8.84 15.23
CA LEU A 151 9.27 -7.65 16.07
C LEU A 151 8.82 -6.40 15.29
N VAL A 152 9.37 -6.18 14.09
CA VAL A 152 9.15 -4.92 13.37
C VAL A 152 7.69 -4.70 12.98
N PRO A 153 6.92 -5.68 12.44
CA PRO A 153 5.55 -5.44 12.00
C PRO A 153 4.59 -4.96 13.10
N HIS A 154 4.91 -5.25 14.37
CA HIS A 154 4.10 -4.87 15.54
C HIS A 154 4.62 -3.60 16.23
N SER A 155 5.68 -3.00 15.70
CA SER A 155 6.35 -1.84 16.30
C SER A 155 5.69 -0.51 15.96
N HIS A 156 6.07 0.54 16.69
CA HIS A 156 5.69 1.90 16.29
C HIS A 156 6.43 2.30 15.00
N PRO A 157 5.82 3.05 14.06
CA PRO A 157 6.42 3.35 12.76
C PRO A 157 7.85 3.90 12.80
N ARG A 158 8.13 4.82 13.73
CA ARG A 158 9.48 5.39 13.92
C ARG A 158 10.54 4.34 14.30
N GLU A 159 10.15 3.28 15.01
CA GLU A 159 11.05 2.21 15.43
C GLU A 159 11.38 1.29 14.24
N GLY A 160 10.36 0.87 13.47
CA GLY A 160 10.58 0.12 12.23
C GLY A 160 11.41 0.86 11.19
N GLN A 161 11.25 2.19 11.11
CA GLN A 161 12.12 3.06 10.31
C GLN A 161 13.57 3.09 10.82
N ALA A 162 13.76 3.14 12.14
CA ALA A 162 15.09 3.14 12.76
C ALA A 162 15.82 1.81 12.53
N VAL A 163 15.13 0.67 12.64
CA VAL A 163 15.70 -0.65 12.31
C VAL A 163 16.14 -0.71 10.84
N LEU A 164 15.30 -0.27 9.90
CA LEU A 164 15.67 -0.22 8.47
C LEU A 164 16.89 0.68 8.22
N HIS A 165 16.96 1.84 8.89
CA HIS A 165 18.12 2.71 8.82
C HIS A 165 19.39 2.01 9.31
N SER A 166 19.34 1.36 10.47
CA SER A 166 20.48 0.65 11.06
C SER A 166 20.91 -0.57 10.25
N VAL A 167 19.98 -1.32 9.64
CA VAL A 167 20.30 -2.43 8.72
C VAL A 167 20.94 -1.91 7.43
N THR A 168 20.46 -0.78 6.91
CA THR A 168 21.05 -0.14 5.72
C THR A 168 22.49 0.33 6.02
N ALA A 169 22.73 0.90 7.22
CA ALA A 169 24.06 1.29 7.66
C ALA A 169 24.99 0.08 7.85
N LEU A 170 24.51 -0.97 8.51
CA LEU A 170 25.23 -2.25 8.67
C LEU A 170 25.65 -2.81 7.31
N THR A 171 24.73 -2.84 6.35
CA THR A 171 24.95 -3.33 4.99
C THR A 171 26.08 -2.59 4.29
N ASN A 172 26.05 -1.25 4.32
CA ASN A 172 27.07 -0.42 3.70
C ASN A 172 28.44 -0.61 4.34
N ASN A 173 28.51 -0.63 5.68
CA ASN A 173 29.77 -0.77 6.41
C ASN A 173 30.41 -2.15 6.20
N LEU A 174 29.61 -3.21 6.17
CA LEU A 174 30.11 -4.56 5.89
C LEU A 174 30.57 -4.70 4.44
N LEU A 175 29.87 -4.07 3.50
CA LEU A 175 30.29 -4.06 2.11
C LEU A 175 31.64 -3.32 1.93
N ASP A 176 31.84 -2.19 2.60
CA ASP A 176 33.11 -1.47 2.61
C ASP A 176 34.23 -2.35 3.19
N TYR A 177 33.95 -3.01 4.32
CA TYR A 177 34.89 -3.97 4.91
C TYR A 177 35.25 -5.11 3.94
N PHE A 178 34.27 -5.70 3.26
CA PHE A 178 34.52 -6.78 2.30
C PHE A 178 35.28 -6.32 1.07
N ALA A 179 35.04 -5.11 0.56
CA ALA A 179 35.80 -4.55 -0.54
C ALA A 179 37.30 -4.43 -0.21
N ASP A 180 37.64 -4.07 1.02
CA ASP A 180 39.02 -3.92 1.48
C ASP A 180 39.72 -5.25 1.78
N HIS A 181 38.96 -6.30 2.10
CA HIS A 181 39.51 -7.54 2.68
C HIS A 181 39.29 -8.81 1.85
N LEU A 182 38.30 -8.83 0.95
CA LEU A 182 37.98 -9.98 0.10
C LEU A 182 38.27 -9.63 -1.37
N SER A 183 39.34 -10.21 -1.92
CA SER A 183 39.70 -10.02 -3.33
C SER A 183 39.06 -11.05 -4.27
N ASP A 184 38.49 -12.12 -3.73
CA ASP A 184 37.93 -13.25 -4.48
C ASP A 184 36.42 -13.13 -4.61
N ALA A 185 35.93 -12.96 -5.84
CA ALA A 185 34.50 -12.84 -6.14
C ALA A 185 33.70 -14.03 -5.60
N THR A 186 34.27 -15.24 -5.57
CA THR A 186 33.57 -16.44 -5.09
C THR A 186 33.29 -16.43 -3.59
N GLN A 187 34.06 -15.65 -2.82
CA GLN A 187 33.85 -15.46 -1.38
C GLN A 187 32.94 -14.26 -1.09
N LEU A 188 32.94 -13.27 -1.99
CA LEU A 188 32.12 -12.09 -1.87
C LEU A 188 30.63 -12.37 -2.13
N THR A 189 30.30 -13.19 -3.13
CA THR A 189 28.90 -13.47 -3.52
C THR A 189 28.03 -13.95 -2.36
N PRO A 190 28.41 -14.99 -1.58
CA PRO A 190 27.57 -15.42 -0.45
C PRO A 190 27.40 -14.36 0.64
N CYS A 191 28.40 -13.48 0.82
CA CYS A 191 28.30 -12.37 1.78
C CYS A 191 27.31 -11.31 1.28
N VAL A 192 27.40 -10.97 -0.01
CA VAL A 192 26.50 -10.05 -0.69
C VAL A 192 25.05 -10.55 -0.65
N ASP A 193 24.84 -11.83 -0.96
CA ASP A 193 23.51 -12.45 -0.92
C ASP A 193 22.92 -12.42 0.50
N ALA A 194 23.72 -12.72 1.53
CA ALA A 194 23.27 -12.67 2.92
C ALA A 194 22.90 -11.24 3.37
N LEU A 195 23.69 -10.24 2.98
CA LEU A 195 23.39 -8.83 3.27
C LEU A 195 22.11 -8.37 2.57
N PHE A 196 21.95 -8.71 1.29
CA PHE A 196 20.74 -8.37 0.56
C PHE A 196 19.51 -9.07 1.14
N SER A 197 19.63 -10.34 1.52
CA SER A 197 18.54 -11.08 2.17
C SER A 197 18.07 -10.39 3.46
N LEU A 198 18.99 -9.90 4.30
CA LEU A 198 18.62 -9.15 5.50
C LEU A 198 17.95 -7.82 5.15
N LEU A 199 18.49 -7.09 4.16
CA LEU A 199 17.93 -5.81 3.71
C LEU A 199 16.51 -5.98 3.14
N ASP A 200 16.30 -7.00 2.31
CA ASP A 200 15.01 -7.35 1.70
C ASP A 200 13.96 -7.70 2.74
N VAL A 201 14.33 -8.56 3.70
CA VAL A 201 13.46 -8.93 4.84
C VAL A 201 13.11 -7.72 5.69
N THR A 202 14.08 -6.84 5.96
CA THR A 202 13.85 -5.63 6.76
C THR A 202 12.94 -4.64 6.05
N LEU A 203 13.12 -4.45 4.74
CA LEU A 203 12.21 -3.64 3.93
C LEU A 203 10.78 -4.20 3.95
N ALA A 204 10.63 -5.51 3.78
CA ALA A 204 9.33 -6.16 3.82
C ALA A 204 8.64 -6.00 5.18
N ALA A 205 9.38 -6.13 6.28
CA ALA A 205 8.86 -5.96 7.64
C ALA A 205 8.52 -4.49 7.98
N SER A 206 9.29 -3.54 7.45
CA SER A 206 9.11 -2.11 7.69
C SER A 206 8.15 -1.41 6.73
N VAL A 207 7.60 -2.10 5.71
CA VAL A 207 6.90 -1.44 4.59
C VAL A 207 5.74 -0.54 5.03
N ASN A 208 4.92 -1.00 5.98
CA ASN A 208 3.78 -0.22 6.51
C ASN A 208 4.21 0.96 7.39
N HIS A 209 5.48 1.01 7.81
CA HIS A 209 6.05 2.07 8.62
C HIS A 209 6.72 3.16 7.79
N LEU A 210 6.89 2.95 6.49
CA LEU A 210 7.61 3.91 5.64
C LEU A 210 6.80 5.20 5.45
N HIS A 211 5.48 5.09 5.30
CA HIS A 211 4.61 6.24 5.03
C HIS A 211 5.12 7.10 3.85
N THR A 212 5.48 6.46 2.74
CA THR A 212 6.01 7.16 1.55
C THR A 212 4.90 7.85 0.74
N TYR A 213 3.63 7.44 0.95
CA TYR A 213 2.46 7.88 0.19
C TYR A 213 2.67 7.72 -1.31
N LEU A 214 3.42 6.70 -1.72
CA LEU A 214 3.90 6.53 -3.09
C LEU A 214 2.75 6.37 -4.07
N ALA A 215 1.69 5.62 -3.72
CA ALA A 215 0.54 5.42 -4.59
C ALA A 215 -0.21 6.72 -4.81
N GLN A 216 -0.43 7.48 -3.74
CA GLN A 216 -1.08 8.78 -3.81
C GLN A 216 -0.24 9.77 -4.60
N ARG A 217 1.08 9.84 -4.38
CA ARG A 217 2.01 10.68 -5.17
C ARG A 217 1.99 10.33 -6.64
N THR A 218 2.02 9.03 -6.95
CA THR A 218 1.93 8.52 -8.32
C THR A 218 0.59 8.91 -8.95
N PHE A 219 -0.50 8.78 -8.20
CA PHE A 219 -1.83 9.17 -8.63
C PHE A 219 -1.94 10.68 -8.90
N GLU A 220 -1.42 11.52 -8.01
CA GLU A 220 -1.43 12.98 -8.17
C GLU A 220 -0.60 13.44 -9.38
N ALA A 221 0.53 12.76 -9.65
CA ALA A 221 1.34 13.00 -10.84
C ALA A 221 0.61 12.62 -12.15
N LEU A 222 -0.10 11.49 -12.16
CA LEU A 222 -0.83 11.00 -13.33
C LEU A 222 -2.15 11.76 -13.57
N TYR A 223 -2.82 12.23 -12.51
CA TYR A 223 -4.16 12.84 -12.59
C TYR A 223 -4.27 14.17 -11.83
N PRO A 224 -3.45 15.19 -12.18
CA PRO A 224 -3.41 16.45 -11.42
C PRO A 224 -4.76 17.19 -11.41
N LYS A 225 -5.64 16.96 -12.39
CA LYS A 225 -6.97 17.58 -12.47
C LYS A 225 -8.02 16.94 -11.56
N LEU A 226 -7.78 15.73 -11.07
CA LEU A 226 -8.71 14.99 -10.21
C LEU A 226 -8.40 15.22 -8.72
N VAL A 227 -7.33 15.95 -8.43
CA VAL A 227 -6.84 16.19 -7.07
C VAL A 227 -7.15 17.63 -6.71
N VAL A 228 -8.08 17.82 -5.78
CA VAL A 228 -8.45 19.15 -5.28
C VAL A 228 -7.56 19.56 -4.11
N ASN A 229 -7.37 18.64 -3.17
CA ASN A 229 -6.47 18.77 -2.03
C ASN A 229 -5.58 17.54 -2.00
N SER A 230 -4.27 17.73 -1.83
CA SER A 230 -3.34 16.62 -1.67
C SER A 230 -3.63 15.90 -0.36
N ALA A 231 -3.66 14.56 -0.41
CA ALA A 231 -3.86 13.70 0.75
C ALA A 231 -2.52 13.22 1.35
N ILE A 232 -1.40 13.75 0.87
CA ILE A 232 -0.05 13.35 1.24
C ILE A 232 0.34 14.01 2.56
N ASP A 233 0.82 13.21 3.52
CA ASP A 233 1.35 13.72 4.80
C ASP A 233 2.67 14.47 4.57
N PRO A 234 2.87 15.68 5.12
CA PRO A 234 4.12 16.45 4.97
C PRO A 234 5.43 15.71 5.26
N ASP A 235 5.42 14.74 6.18
CA ASP A 235 6.60 13.99 6.61
C ASP A 235 6.97 12.79 5.71
N TRP A 236 6.24 12.61 4.60
CA TRP A 236 6.43 11.50 3.63
C TRP A 236 7.89 11.33 3.14
N ASN A 237 8.62 12.43 3.04
CA ASN A 237 10.02 12.47 2.58
C ASN A 237 10.97 11.65 3.47
N THR A 238 10.63 11.42 4.73
CA THR A 238 11.46 10.62 5.63
C THR A 238 11.45 9.15 5.23
N GLY A 239 10.27 8.60 4.93
CA GLY A 239 10.11 7.26 4.39
C GLY A 239 10.84 7.06 3.07
N GLU A 240 10.63 7.98 2.13
CA GLU A 240 11.28 7.90 0.81
C GLU A 240 12.81 7.88 0.94
N ARG A 241 13.40 8.74 1.79
CA ARG A 241 14.86 8.74 2.01
C ARG A 241 15.39 7.41 2.54
N LEU A 242 14.61 6.70 3.36
CA LEU A 242 14.99 5.38 3.86
C LEU A 242 14.97 4.34 2.74
N VAL A 243 13.92 4.32 1.92
CA VAL A 243 13.83 3.40 0.77
C VAL A 243 14.91 3.70 -0.26
N LEU A 244 15.19 4.97 -0.56
CA LEU A 244 16.27 5.36 -1.46
C LEU A 244 17.66 5.00 -0.89
N GLY A 245 17.84 5.08 0.43
CA GLY A 245 19.05 4.60 1.10
C GLY A 245 19.23 3.09 0.97
N ALA A 246 18.15 2.33 1.15
CA ALA A 246 18.14 0.88 0.97
C ALA A 246 18.37 0.50 -0.51
N LEU A 247 17.77 1.24 -1.45
CA LEU A 247 17.98 1.08 -2.89
C LEU A 247 19.44 1.34 -3.26
N ALA A 248 20.05 2.39 -2.71
CA ALA A 248 21.47 2.66 -2.90
C ALA A 248 22.34 1.51 -2.35
N ALA A 249 22.03 0.98 -1.17
CA ALA A 249 22.73 -0.18 -0.62
C ALA A 249 22.56 -1.44 -1.49
N ALA A 250 21.35 -1.72 -1.98
CA ALA A 250 21.08 -2.82 -2.91
C ALA A 250 21.87 -2.69 -4.21
N ASN A 251 21.93 -1.49 -4.80
CA ASN A 251 22.72 -1.23 -6.00
C ASN A 251 24.23 -1.44 -5.75
N ARG A 252 24.74 -1.05 -4.58
CA ARG A 252 26.15 -1.31 -4.20
C ARG A 252 26.45 -2.80 -4.02
N LEU A 253 25.47 -3.58 -3.59
CA LEU A 253 25.52 -5.03 -3.54
C LEU A 253 25.43 -5.68 -4.93
N GLY A 254 25.22 -4.91 -6.01
CA GLY A 254 25.12 -5.42 -7.37
C GLY A 254 23.71 -5.86 -7.78
N TYR A 255 22.68 -5.55 -6.99
CA TYR A 255 21.29 -5.80 -7.35
C TYR A 255 20.74 -4.64 -8.18
N ASP A 256 20.85 -4.78 -9.50
CA ASP A 256 20.24 -3.86 -10.46
C ASP A 256 18.75 -4.17 -10.70
N THR A 257 18.10 -3.36 -11.54
CA THR A 257 16.69 -3.54 -11.91
C THR A 257 16.39 -4.95 -12.43
N THR A 258 17.29 -5.55 -13.22
CA THR A 258 17.11 -6.91 -13.76
C THR A 258 17.13 -7.95 -12.64
N SER A 259 18.07 -7.84 -11.70
CA SER A 259 18.19 -8.70 -10.53
C SER A 259 16.99 -8.57 -9.60
N LEU A 260 16.53 -7.34 -9.35
CA LEU A 260 15.31 -7.07 -8.57
C LEU A 260 14.05 -7.59 -9.26
N SER A 261 14.02 -7.58 -10.61
CA SER A 261 12.89 -8.13 -11.37
C SER A 261 12.81 -9.66 -11.27
N SER A 262 13.92 -10.32 -10.93
CA SER A 262 13.99 -11.77 -10.74
C SER A 262 13.72 -12.17 -9.28
N ASN A 263 12.99 -13.28 -9.07
CA ASN A 263 12.62 -13.81 -7.75
C ASN A 263 11.89 -12.79 -6.88
N PRO A 264 10.58 -12.58 -7.13
CA PRO A 264 9.82 -11.51 -6.50
C PRO A 264 9.75 -11.71 -4.98
N THR A 265 9.93 -10.64 -4.23
CA THR A 265 9.69 -10.53 -2.78
C THR A 265 9.05 -9.18 -2.48
N LEU A 266 8.49 -8.99 -1.28
CA LEU A 266 7.88 -7.72 -0.89
C LEU A 266 8.94 -6.60 -0.80
N GLY A 267 10.12 -6.86 -0.24
CA GLY A 267 11.19 -5.86 -0.18
C GLY A 267 11.66 -5.43 -1.57
N LYS A 268 11.83 -6.37 -2.51
CA LYS A 268 12.11 -6.05 -3.92
C LYS A 268 10.98 -5.28 -4.61
N LEU A 269 9.71 -5.60 -4.34
CA LEU A 269 8.57 -4.82 -4.83
C LEU A 269 8.66 -3.37 -4.33
N THR A 270 8.95 -3.17 -3.04
CA THR A 270 9.14 -1.85 -2.44
C THR A 270 10.25 -1.06 -3.14
N LEU A 271 11.40 -1.70 -3.39
CA LEU A 271 12.51 -1.09 -4.13
C LEU A 271 12.11 -0.75 -5.57
N LEU A 272 11.53 -1.70 -6.31
CA LEU A 272 11.13 -1.51 -7.72
C LEU A 272 10.07 -0.42 -7.87
N ALA A 273 9.14 -0.28 -6.91
CA ALA A 273 8.12 0.77 -6.94
C ALA A 273 8.72 2.18 -6.88
N HIS A 274 9.94 2.33 -6.35
CA HIS A 274 10.65 3.62 -6.25
C HIS A 274 11.62 3.86 -7.43
N ILE A 275 11.73 2.95 -8.39
CA ILE A 275 12.57 3.10 -9.57
C ILE A 275 11.73 3.59 -10.75
N ASP A 276 12.27 4.51 -11.55
CA ASP A 276 11.67 4.88 -12.82
C ASP A 276 11.98 3.80 -13.88
N LEU A 277 10.95 3.11 -14.36
CA LEU A 277 11.04 1.90 -15.19
C LEU A 277 10.58 2.10 -16.64
N GLN A 278 10.79 3.28 -17.22
CA GLN A 278 10.26 3.66 -18.55
C GLN A 278 10.58 2.67 -19.69
N ASP A 279 11.75 2.01 -19.65
CA ASP A 279 12.22 1.11 -20.71
C ASP A 279 12.02 -0.39 -20.40
N THR A 280 11.20 -0.72 -19.39
CA THR A 280 10.99 -2.12 -18.96
C THR A 280 9.81 -2.76 -19.66
N ASP A 281 9.84 -4.10 -19.85
CA ASP A 281 8.64 -4.85 -20.18
C ASP A 281 7.67 -4.85 -18.99
N HIS A 282 6.79 -3.87 -18.98
CA HIS A 282 5.83 -3.66 -17.89
C HIS A 282 4.93 -4.86 -17.66
N PHE A 283 4.56 -5.60 -18.70
CA PHE A 283 3.66 -6.74 -18.55
C PHE A 283 4.38 -7.92 -17.90
N ALA A 284 5.56 -8.29 -18.39
CA ALA A 284 6.34 -9.39 -17.81
C ALA A 284 6.64 -9.16 -16.33
N LEU A 285 6.91 -7.90 -15.97
CA LEU A 285 7.15 -7.53 -14.59
C LEU A 285 5.88 -7.60 -13.71
N LEU A 286 4.75 -7.09 -14.21
CA LEU A 286 3.45 -7.21 -13.54
C LEU A 286 3.03 -8.67 -13.34
N GLU A 287 3.27 -9.53 -14.33
CA GLU A 287 2.99 -10.96 -14.23
C GLU A 287 3.86 -11.62 -13.15
N THR A 288 5.16 -11.31 -13.15
CA THR A 288 6.12 -11.83 -12.17
C THR A 288 5.74 -11.43 -10.74
N TYR A 289 5.33 -10.18 -10.52
CA TYR A 289 5.00 -9.66 -9.19
C TYR A 289 3.53 -9.85 -8.78
N SER A 290 2.67 -10.34 -9.69
CA SER A 290 1.23 -10.51 -9.42
C SER A 290 0.90 -11.21 -8.10
N PRO A 291 1.55 -12.34 -7.71
CA PRO A 291 1.25 -13.00 -6.44
C PRO A 291 1.51 -12.11 -5.21
N ILE A 292 2.58 -11.33 -5.23
CA ILE A 292 2.97 -10.46 -4.12
C ILE A 292 2.04 -9.25 -4.05
N ILE A 293 1.77 -8.62 -5.18
CA ILE A 293 0.83 -7.50 -5.27
C ILE A 293 -0.53 -7.93 -4.70
N LEU A 294 -1.05 -9.11 -5.07
CA LEU A 294 -2.31 -9.61 -4.55
C LEU A 294 -2.25 -9.87 -3.03
N ALA A 295 -1.14 -10.41 -2.53
CA ALA A 295 -0.94 -10.59 -1.09
C ALA A 295 -0.94 -9.24 -0.35
N CYS A 296 -0.23 -8.24 -0.86
CA CYS A 296 -0.18 -6.89 -0.31
C CYS A 296 -1.55 -6.22 -0.25
N LEU A 297 -2.28 -6.24 -1.37
CA LEU A 297 -3.62 -5.66 -1.47
C LEU A 297 -4.62 -6.35 -0.51
N ARG A 298 -4.54 -7.67 -0.33
CA ARG A 298 -5.47 -8.43 0.53
C ARG A 298 -5.17 -8.30 2.01
N SER A 299 -3.88 -8.27 2.38
CA SER A 299 -3.42 -8.17 3.77
C SER A 299 -3.30 -6.73 4.26
N ASN A 300 -3.44 -5.75 3.37
CA ASN A 300 -3.14 -4.35 3.64
C ASN A 300 -1.68 -4.16 4.14
N ASN A 301 -0.75 -4.97 3.64
CA ASN A 301 0.68 -4.90 3.96
C ASN A 301 1.49 -4.54 2.71
N GLY A 302 2.09 -3.35 2.67
CA GLY A 302 2.75 -2.83 1.47
C GLY A 302 1.75 -2.49 0.35
N MET A 303 0.53 -2.12 0.72
CA MET A 303 -0.53 -1.76 -0.24
C MET A 303 -0.17 -0.49 -1.02
N ASP A 304 0.55 0.45 -0.40
CA ASP A 304 0.99 1.70 -1.02
C ASP A 304 1.95 1.42 -2.19
N GLU A 305 3.02 0.67 -1.93
CA GLU A 305 3.98 0.27 -2.96
C GLU A 305 3.33 -0.59 -4.04
N ALA A 306 2.50 -1.55 -3.68
CA ALA A 306 1.78 -2.39 -4.63
C ALA A 306 0.84 -1.59 -5.54
N SER A 307 0.12 -0.61 -4.97
CA SER A 307 -0.81 0.24 -5.73
C SER A 307 -0.07 1.24 -6.62
N ALA A 308 1.00 1.84 -6.12
CA ALA A 308 1.87 2.70 -6.92
C ALA A 308 2.47 1.95 -8.10
N PHE A 309 2.98 0.74 -7.84
CA PHE A 309 3.55 -0.14 -8.84
C PHE A 309 2.53 -0.46 -9.94
N LEU A 310 1.32 -0.88 -9.56
CA LEU A 310 0.22 -1.11 -10.51
C LEU A 310 -0.13 0.16 -11.30
N LEU A 311 -0.31 1.30 -10.64
CA LEU A 311 -0.65 2.58 -11.29
C LEU A 311 0.38 2.98 -12.34
N ALA A 312 1.66 2.95 -11.99
CA ALA A 312 2.75 3.33 -12.88
C ALA A 312 2.80 2.42 -14.12
N HIS A 313 2.75 1.10 -13.91
CA HIS A 313 2.91 0.13 -15.01
C HIS A 313 1.68 0.07 -15.91
N ILE A 314 0.47 0.03 -15.34
CA ILE A 314 -0.77 0.01 -16.13
C ILE A 314 -0.94 1.33 -16.87
N SER A 315 -0.64 2.48 -16.24
CA SER A 315 -0.69 3.77 -16.93
C SER A 315 0.32 3.83 -18.07
N ALA A 316 1.57 3.40 -17.86
CA ALA A 316 2.57 3.34 -18.93
C ALA A 316 2.10 2.49 -20.12
N MET A 317 1.51 1.32 -19.86
CA MET A 317 0.91 0.45 -20.89
C MET A 317 -0.20 1.16 -21.67
N THR A 318 -1.05 1.97 -21.02
CA THR A 318 -2.12 2.73 -21.72
C THR A 318 -1.59 3.84 -22.63
N LEU A 319 -0.34 4.29 -22.42
CA LEU A 319 0.30 5.34 -23.23
C LEU A 319 1.02 4.77 -24.47
N VAL A 320 1.20 3.45 -24.57
CA VAL A 320 1.83 2.80 -25.72
C VAL A 320 0.96 2.97 -26.97
N LYS A 321 1.53 3.60 -28.01
CA LYS A 321 0.88 3.85 -29.30
C LYS A 321 1.52 3.01 -30.42
N PRO A 322 0.78 2.64 -31.49
CA PRO A 322 -0.62 2.97 -31.78
C PRO A 322 -1.62 2.09 -31.03
N HIS A 323 -1.18 0.93 -30.51
CA HIS A 323 -2.02 -0.06 -29.87
C HIS A 323 -1.40 -0.49 -28.55
N PRO A 324 -2.01 -0.11 -27.42
CA PRO A 324 -1.61 -0.59 -26.12
C PRO A 324 -1.91 -2.09 -26.00
N PRO A 325 -1.08 -2.83 -25.24
CA PRO A 325 -1.27 -4.26 -25.03
C PRO A 325 -2.52 -4.53 -24.19
N SER A 326 -3.23 -5.62 -24.52
CA SER A 326 -4.29 -6.14 -23.66
C SER A 326 -3.71 -6.91 -22.48
N LEU A 327 -4.29 -6.74 -21.30
CA LEU A 327 -3.96 -7.59 -20.15
C LEU A 327 -4.51 -9.01 -20.36
N PRO A 328 -3.71 -10.06 -20.12
CA PRO A 328 -4.19 -11.44 -20.23
C PRO A 328 -5.32 -11.75 -19.26
N PHE A 329 -6.17 -12.67 -19.69
CA PHE A 329 -7.33 -13.14 -18.95
C PHE A 329 -6.99 -13.57 -17.51
N ASP A 330 -5.92 -14.34 -17.33
CA ASP A 330 -5.50 -14.84 -16.02
C ASP A 330 -5.04 -13.73 -15.07
N PHE A 331 -4.45 -12.66 -15.59
CA PHE A 331 -4.13 -11.47 -14.80
C PHE A 331 -5.43 -10.78 -14.37
N MET A 332 -6.33 -10.56 -15.33
CA MET A 332 -7.59 -9.87 -15.07
C MET A 332 -8.46 -10.55 -14.03
N ILE A 333 -8.64 -11.87 -14.08
CA ILE A 333 -9.44 -12.60 -13.09
C ILE A 333 -8.92 -12.39 -11.66
N LYS A 334 -7.60 -12.39 -11.47
CA LYS A 334 -7.00 -12.25 -10.14
C LYS A 334 -7.31 -10.88 -9.51
N PHE A 335 -7.28 -9.82 -10.31
CA PHE A 335 -7.49 -8.44 -9.86
C PHE A 335 -8.96 -7.99 -9.92
N ALA A 336 -9.79 -8.63 -10.75
CA ALA A 336 -11.20 -8.30 -10.95
C ALA A 336 -12.04 -8.41 -9.67
N PHE A 337 -11.63 -9.22 -8.70
CA PHE A 337 -12.30 -9.29 -7.39
C PHE A 337 -11.64 -8.37 -6.35
N VAL A 338 -10.31 -8.29 -6.35
CA VAL A 338 -9.55 -7.61 -5.28
C VAL A 338 -9.70 -6.09 -5.36
N LEU A 339 -9.46 -5.49 -6.53
CA LEU A 339 -9.52 -4.04 -6.68
C LEU A 339 -10.94 -3.48 -6.44
N PRO A 340 -12.01 -4.08 -7.01
CA PRO A 340 -13.37 -3.60 -6.75
C PRO A 340 -13.83 -3.75 -5.31
N SER A 341 -13.37 -4.79 -4.62
CA SER A 341 -13.64 -4.97 -3.19
C SER A 341 -13.01 -3.83 -2.39
N LEU A 342 -11.71 -3.59 -2.58
CA LEU A 342 -10.99 -2.55 -1.84
C LEU A 342 -11.50 -1.13 -2.12
N MET A 343 -11.80 -0.78 -3.37
CA MET A 343 -12.30 0.57 -3.68
C MET A 343 -13.65 0.88 -3.00
N GLY A 344 -14.45 -0.14 -2.67
CA GLY A 344 -15.75 0.02 -2.01
C GLY A 344 -15.68 0.10 -0.50
N VAL A 345 -14.73 -0.62 0.13
CA VAL A 345 -14.70 -0.81 1.59
C VAL A 345 -13.50 -0.18 2.31
N HIS A 346 -12.48 0.27 1.59
CA HIS A 346 -11.29 0.85 2.22
C HIS A 346 -11.67 2.06 3.08
N PRO A 347 -11.16 2.22 4.32
CA PRO A 347 -11.58 3.30 5.22
C PRO A 347 -11.21 4.70 4.72
N ASP A 348 -10.06 4.84 4.07
CA ASP A 348 -9.54 6.11 3.55
C ASP A 348 -10.17 6.51 2.19
N PRO A 349 -10.88 7.66 2.08
CA PRO A 349 -11.52 8.10 0.84
C PRO A 349 -10.57 8.38 -0.35
N PRO A 350 -9.43 9.10 -0.18
CA PRO A 350 -8.43 9.23 -1.24
C PRO A 350 -7.98 7.88 -1.80
N THR A 351 -7.66 6.93 -0.94
CA THR A 351 -7.30 5.57 -1.35
C THR A 351 -8.43 4.88 -2.13
N ARG A 352 -9.70 4.99 -1.68
CA ARG A 352 -10.85 4.47 -2.45
C ARG A 352 -10.92 5.08 -3.86
N HIS A 353 -10.73 6.39 -3.97
CA HIS A 353 -10.76 7.08 -5.27
C HIS A 353 -9.61 6.63 -6.19
N MET A 354 -8.41 6.53 -5.65
CA MET A 354 -7.24 6.01 -6.36
C MET A 354 -7.48 4.59 -6.86
N LEU A 355 -7.98 3.68 -6.00
CA LEU A 355 -8.29 2.31 -6.36
C LEU A 355 -9.42 2.20 -7.40
N PHE A 356 -10.42 3.09 -7.34
CA PHE A 356 -11.44 3.21 -8.39
C PHE A 356 -10.80 3.55 -9.75
N ARG A 357 -9.87 4.51 -9.77
CA ARG A 357 -9.15 4.90 -10.99
C ARG A 357 -8.22 3.81 -11.50
N LEU A 358 -7.52 3.12 -10.60
CA LEU A 358 -6.73 1.96 -10.94
C LEU A 358 -7.60 0.85 -11.54
N THR A 359 -8.78 0.58 -10.96
CA THR A 359 -9.75 -0.38 -11.52
C THR A 359 -10.19 0.03 -12.93
N ALA A 360 -10.53 1.30 -13.14
CA ALA A 360 -10.91 1.82 -14.44
C ALA A 360 -9.79 1.64 -15.49
N LEU A 361 -8.54 1.92 -15.12
CA LEU A 361 -7.37 1.72 -15.99
C LEU A 361 -7.17 0.26 -16.35
N THR A 362 -7.20 -0.63 -15.36
CA THR A 362 -7.05 -2.07 -15.57
C THR A 362 -8.15 -2.59 -16.51
N LEU A 363 -9.40 -2.17 -16.28
CA LEU A 363 -10.51 -2.50 -17.16
C LEU A 363 -10.31 -1.96 -18.58
N SER A 364 -9.74 -0.76 -18.75
CA SER A 364 -9.49 -0.16 -20.07
C SER A 364 -8.52 -0.95 -20.94
N LEU A 365 -7.63 -1.74 -20.34
CA LEU A 365 -6.72 -2.68 -21.03
C LEU A 365 -7.29 -4.09 -21.17
N THR A 366 -8.53 -4.32 -20.74
CA THR A 366 -9.21 -5.62 -20.83
C THR A 366 -9.99 -5.74 -22.14
N GLU A 367 -10.06 -6.94 -22.72
CA GLU A 367 -10.93 -7.22 -23.87
C GLU A 367 -12.39 -6.79 -23.58
N PRO A 368 -13.10 -6.12 -24.52
CA PRO A 368 -14.46 -5.62 -24.28
C PRO A 368 -15.45 -6.66 -23.75
N SER A 369 -15.42 -7.90 -24.26
CA SER A 369 -16.29 -8.98 -23.82
C SER A 369 -16.09 -9.33 -22.34
N LEU A 370 -14.82 -9.53 -21.95
CA LEU A 370 -14.44 -9.81 -20.57
C LEU A 370 -14.73 -8.62 -19.65
N ARG A 371 -14.47 -7.40 -20.12
CA ARG A 371 -14.78 -6.17 -19.38
C ARG A 371 -16.28 -6.07 -19.09
N ALA A 372 -17.12 -6.36 -20.07
CA ALA A 372 -18.57 -6.38 -19.90
C ALA A 372 -19.01 -7.42 -18.87
N GLN A 373 -18.41 -8.62 -18.90
CA GLN A 373 -18.68 -9.66 -17.90
C GLN A 373 -18.27 -9.21 -16.49
N ILE A 374 -17.06 -8.69 -16.31
CA ILE A 374 -16.57 -8.21 -15.00
C ILE A 374 -17.49 -7.10 -14.46
N LEU A 375 -17.88 -6.15 -15.31
CA LEU A 375 -18.78 -5.06 -14.90
C LEU A 375 -20.19 -5.56 -14.58
N MET A 376 -20.69 -6.57 -15.31
CA MET A 376 -21.95 -7.23 -14.98
C MET A 376 -21.87 -7.90 -13.60
N ASP A 377 -20.81 -8.67 -13.35
CA ASP A 377 -20.58 -9.33 -12.06
C ASP A 377 -20.50 -8.29 -10.93
N MET A 378 -19.77 -7.19 -11.15
CA MET A 378 -19.70 -6.08 -10.19
C MET A 378 -21.05 -5.40 -9.93
N LEU A 379 -21.98 -5.40 -10.87
CA LEU A 379 -23.31 -4.80 -10.70
C LEU A 379 -24.30 -5.74 -10.01
N THR A 380 -24.19 -7.06 -10.25
CA THR A 380 -25.19 -8.03 -9.81
C THR A 380 -24.78 -8.91 -8.64
N ASP A 381 -23.49 -9.16 -8.45
CA ASP A 381 -23.04 -10.05 -7.39
C ASP A 381 -23.22 -9.40 -6.00
N SER A 382 -23.92 -10.13 -5.14
CA SER A 382 -24.17 -9.77 -3.75
C SER A 382 -22.90 -9.76 -2.88
N THR A 383 -21.82 -10.42 -3.31
CA THR A 383 -20.54 -10.44 -2.59
C THR A 383 -19.87 -9.06 -2.56
N TYR A 384 -20.12 -8.21 -3.56
CA TYR A 384 -19.62 -6.84 -3.59
C TYR A 384 -20.39 -5.93 -2.64
N SER A 385 -19.68 -4.94 -2.09
CA SER A 385 -20.32 -3.89 -1.30
C SER A 385 -21.32 -3.07 -2.15
N PRO A 386 -22.38 -2.50 -1.56
CA PRO A 386 -23.27 -1.60 -2.28
C PRO A 386 -22.52 -0.43 -2.95
N GLN A 387 -21.48 0.09 -2.31
CA GLN A 387 -20.64 1.17 -2.83
C GLN A 387 -19.90 0.73 -4.10
N THR A 388 -19.37 -0.49 -4.11
CA THR A 388 -18.73 -1.09 -5.31
C THR A 388 -19.74 -1.21 -6.45
N ARG A 389 -20.96 -1.71 -6.19
CA ARG A 389 -22.01 -1.83 -7.20
C ARG A 389 -22.42 -0.47 -7.79
N ILE A 390 -22.51 0.55 -6.95
CA ILE A 390 -22.81 1.92 -7.38
C ILE A 390 -21.65 2.47 -8.23
N ALA A 391 -20.41 2.30 -7.78
CA ALA A 391 -19.22 2.73 -8.51
C ALA A 391 -19.10 2.02 -9.89
N ALA A 392 -19.53 0.76 -9.99
CA ALA A 392 -19.54 0.02 -11.25
C ALA A 392 -20.37 0.72 -12.34
N ILE A 393 -21.44 1.43 -11.98
CA ILE A 393 -22.23 2.23 -12.95
C ILE A 393 -21.36 3.30 -13.60
N SER A 394 -20.51 3.97 -12.80
CA SER A 394 -19.56 4.96 -13.30
C SER A 394 -18.47 4.33 -14.17
N LEU A 395 -18.00 3.11 -13.87
CA LEU A 395 -17.06 2.37 -14.73
C LEU A 395 -17.68 1.95 -16.06
N VAL A 396 -18.96 1.55 -16.06
CA VAL A 396 -19.71 1.28 -17.29
C VAL A 396 -19.84 2.56 -18.12
N LYS A 397 -20.19 3.68 -17.48
CA LYS A 397 -20.26 4.98 -18.14
C LYS A 397 -18.93 5.36 -18.80
N GLU A 398 -17.80 5.16 -18.13
CA GLU A 398 -16.48 5.41 -18.71
C GLU A 398 -16.22 4.51 -19.92
N SER A 399 -16.53 3.22 -19.83
CA SER A 399 -16.39 2.26 -20.93
C SER A 399 -17.22 2.65 -22.16
N VAL A 400 -18.47 3.06 -21.96
CA VAL A 400 -19.34 3.53 -23.06
C VAL A 400 -18.83 4.83 -23.65
N LEU A 401 -18.38 5.80 -22.84
CA LEU A 401 -17.81 7.05 -23.36
C LEU A 401 -16.54 6.80 -24.17
N HIS A 402 -15.68 5.87 -23.73
CA HIS A 402 -14.50 5.48 -24.50
C HIS A 402 -14.87 4.90 -25.87
N ALA A 403 -15.85 4.00 -25.92
CA ALA A 403 -16.34 3.37 -27.15
C ALA A 403 -17.05 4.37 -28.10
N LEU A 404 -17.84 5.30 -27.55
CA LEU A 404 -18.55 6.31 -28.32
C LEU A 404 -17.62 7.35 -28.93
N ASN A 405 -16.60 7.79 -28.20
CA ASN A 405 -15.62 8.77 -28.70
C ASN A 405 -14.61 8.17 -29.69
N GLY A 406 -14.68 6.86 -29.97
CA GLY A 406 -13.66 6.18 -30.78
C GLY A 406 -12.28 6.16 -30.12
N THR A 407 -12.22 6.43 -28.81
CA THR A 407 -11.01 6.43 -27.99
C THR A 407 -10.81 5.08 -27.31
N SER A 408 -11.28 4.00 -27.92
CA SER A 408 -11.06 2.66 -27.39
C SER A 408 -9.55 2.42 -27.37
N VAL A 409 -9.06 2.04 -26.20
CA VAL A 409 -7.63 1.91 -25.92
C VAL A 409 -7.08 0.74 -26.74
N LEU A 410 -7.81 -0.36 -26.87
CA LEU A 410 -7.38 -1.53 -27.66
C LEU A 410 -7.72 -1.38 -29.16
N PRO A 411 -6.91 -1.96 -30.08
CA PRO A 411 -7.27 -2.11 -31.48
C PRO A 411 -8.52 -2.96 -31.58
N VAL A 412 -9.64 -2.32 -31.82
CA VAL A 412 -10.85 -3.00 -32.28
C VAL A 412 -10.74 -3.06 -33.81
N LEU A 413 -10.79 -4.26 -34.40
CA LEU A 413 -10.66 -4.43 -35.86
C LEU A 413 -11.82 -3.73 -36.59
N SER A 414 -12.92 -3.47 -35.88
CA SER A 414 -14.01 -2.60 -36.30
C SER A 414 -14.69 -1.91 -35.11
N PRO A 415 -15.08 -0.62 -35.17
CA PRO A 415 -15.87 0.07 -34.14
C PRO A 415 -17.20 -0.61 -33.76
N LEU A 416 -17.63 -1.60 -34.55
CA LEU A 416 -18.78 -2.46 -34.33
C LEU A 416 -18.50 -3.66 -33.39
N GLU A 417 -17.25 -3.93 -33.02
CA GLU A 417 -16.90 -5.05 -32.12
C GLU A 417 -16.79 -4.61 -30.65
N ASP A 418 -16.77 -3.30 -30.35
CA ASP A 418 -16.82 -2.83 -28.96
C ASP A 418 -18.27 -2.89 -28.45
N VAL A 419 -18.56 -3.88 -27.61
CA VAL A 419 -19.88 -4.13 -27.01
C VAL A 419 -20.46 -2.86 -26.38
N PHE A 420 -19.64 -2.00 -25.79
CA PHE A 420 -20.06 -0.77 -25.12
C PHE A 420 -20.53 0.34 -26.07
N GLY A 421 -20.12 0.27 -27.35
CA GLY A 421 -20.48 1.25 -28.38
C GLY A 421 -21.65 0.84 -29.27
N THR A 422 -22.35 -0.25 -28.95
CA THR A 422 -23.42 -0.84 -29.77
C THR A 422 -24.69 -1.08 -28.97
N SER A 423 -25.79 -1.51 -29.62
CA SER A 423 -27.03 -1.87 -28.92
C SER A 423 -26.90 -3.05 -27.97
N LEU A 424 -25.89 -3.90 -28.16
CA LEU A 424 -25.63 -5.06 -27.32
C LEU A 424 -25.34 -4.67 -25.86
N PHE A 425 -24.73 -3.50 -25.64
CA PHE A 425 -24.56 -2.93 -24.30
C PHE A 425 -25.89 -2.82 -23.53
N LEU A 426 -26.93 -2.27 -24.17
CA LEU A 426 -28.24 -2.11 -23.52
C LEU A 426 -28.97 -3.43 -23.36
N GLU A 427 -28.67 -4.44 -24.17
CA GLU A 427 -29.22 -5.79 -24.02
C GLU A 427 -28.60 -6.51 -22.82
N ILE A 428 -27.28 -6.38 -22.63
CA ILE A 428 -26.54 -7.03 -21.54
C ILE A 428 -26.71 -6.31 -20.21
N LEU A 429 -26.35 -5.02 -20.16
CA LEU A 429 -26.26 -4.25 -18.90
C LEU A 429 -27.52 -3.42 -18.62
N GLY A 430 -28.30 -3.08 -19.65
CA GLY A 430 -29.49 -2.25 -19.52
C GLY A 430 -30.53 -2.76 -18.50
N PRO A 431 -30.86 -4.07 -18.47
CA PRO A 431 -31.83 -4.62 -17.50
C PRO A 431 -31.42 -4.45 -16.03
N VAL A 432 -30.12 -4.37 -15.77
CA VAL A 432 -29.55 -4.20 -14.41
C VAL A 432 -29.43 -2.73 -14.05
N LEU A 433 -28.96 -1.90 -14.99
CA LEU A 433 -28.76 -0.46 -14.77
C LEU A 433 -30.08 0.27 -14.62
N PHE A 434 -31.02 0.03 -15.53
CA PHE A 434 -32.19 0.89 -15.70
C PHE A 434 -33.48 0.28 -15.15
N ARG A 435 -33.38 -0.29 -13.96
CA ARG A 435 -34.49 -0.85 -13.21
C ARG A 435 -34.27 -0.61 -11.73
N SER A 436 -35.33 -0.47 -10.93
CA SER A 436 -35.21 -0.36 -9.47
C SER A 436 -34.76 -1.69 -8.85
N ASN A 437 -34.15 -1.60 -7.67
CA ASN A 437 -33.82 -2.75 -6.83
C ASN A 437 -34.37 -2.53 -5.40
N PRO A 438 -35.32 -3.36 -4.94
CA PRO A 438 -35.99 -4.43 -5.67
C PRO A 438 -36.87 -3.92 -6.83
N HIS A 439 -37.26 -4.81 -7.73
CA HIS A 439 -37.95 -4.43 -8.97
C HIS A 439 -39.36 -3.85 -8.76
N ASP A 440 -39.98 -4.16 -7.64
CA ASP A 440 -41.30 -3.71 -7.19
C ASP A 440 -41.22 -2.56 -6.17
N LEU A 441 -40.04 -1.96 -6.00
CA LEU A 441 -39.78 -0.88 -5.04
C LEU A 441 -40.84 0.23 -5.09
N PHE A 442 -41.23 0.66 -6.29
CA PHE A 442 -42.20 1.76 -6.48
C PHE A 442 -43.67 1.32 -6.43
N ASP A 443 -43.92 0.01 -6.46
CA ASP A 443 -45.25 -0.62 -6.47
C ASP A 443 -45.74 -0.96 -5.05
N SER A 444 -44.83 -1.04 -4.07
CA SER A 444 -45.16 -1.40 -2.69
C SER A 444 -46.03 -0.34 -1.99
N PRO A 445 -47.24 -0.69 -1.54
CA PRO A 445 -48.14 0.23 -0.83
C PRO A 445 -47.74 0.48 0.63
N THR A 446 -46.83 -0.32 1.18
CA THR A 446 -46.40 -0.29 2.60
C THR A 446 -44.94 0.17 2.77
N PHE A 447 -44.42 0.87 1.77
CA PHE A 447 -43.01 1.24 1.72
C PHE A 447 -42.64 2.31 2.76
N ASP A 448 -41.57 2.07 3.52
CA ASP A 448 -41.05 3.00 4.51
C ASP A 448 -40.06 4.00 3.85
N PRO A 449 -40.36 5.31 3.89
CA PRO A 449 -39.46 6.36 3.38
C PRO A 449 -38.05 6.32 3.97
N ASP A 450 -37.98 6.05 5.26
CA ASP A 450 -36.73 6.10 6.00
C ASP A 450 -35.89 4.87 5.61
N GLU A 451 -36.51 3.70 5.46
CA GLU A 451 -35.89 2.49 4.93
C GLU A 451 -35.24 2.73 3.55
N PHE A 452 -35.90 3.48 2.65
CA PHE A 452 -35.32 3.84 1.36
C PHE A 452 -34.09 4.72 1.47
N LEU A 453 -34.17 5.76 2.29
CA LEU A 453 -33.13 6.77 2.44
C LEU A 453 -31.86 6.16 3.01
N PHE A 454 -32.00 5.20 3.93
CA PHE A 454 -30.89 4.46 4.51
C PHE A 454 -30.43 3.27 3.65
N SER A 455 -31.20 2.91 2.61
CA SER A 455 -30.79 1.91 1.62
C SER A 455 -29.73 2.47 0.64
N PRO A 456 -29.00 1.61 -0.08
CA PRO A 456 -28.06 2.08 -1.11
C PRO A 456 -28.75 2.53 -2.41
N GLU A 457 -30.05 2.28 -2.55
CA GLU A 457 -30.78 2.45 -3.81
C GLU A 457 -30.91 3.90 -4.29
N PRO A 458 -31.15 4.92 -3.43
CA PRO A 458 -31.18 6.32 -3.87
C PRO A 458 -29.90 6.74 -4.59
N ASN A 459 -28.74 6.38 -4.02
CA ASN A 459 -27.43 6.67 -4.59
C ASN A 459 -27.21 5.91 -5.91
N ARG A 460 -27.64 4.65 -5.97
CA ARG A 460 -27.60 3.86 -7.21
C ARG A 460 -28.43 4.50 -8.32
N LEU A 461 -29.65 4.94 -8.00
CA LEU A 461 -30.55 5.59 -8.97
C LEU A 461 -30.01 6.94 -9.44
N ILE A 462 -29.39 7.74 -8.57
CA ILE A 462 -28.71 8.98 -8.95
C ILE A 462 -27.62 8.71 -10.00
N GLU A 463 -26.78 7.69 -9.79
CA GLU A 463 -25.75 7.30 -10.76
C GLU A 463 -26.37 6.77 -12.06
N CYS A 464 -27.43 5.95 -11.99
CA CYS A 464 -28.13 5.44 -13.18
C CYS A 464 -28.76 6.56 -14.01
N LEU A 465 -29.44 7.53 -13.37
CA LEU A 465 -30.03 8.69 -14.04
C LEU A 465 -28.95 9.59 -14.64
N SER A 466 -27.86 9.81 -13.91
CA SER A 466 -26.71 10.57 -14.40
C SER A 466 -26.09 9.91 -15.62
N PHE A 467 -25.99 8.57 -15.63
CA PHE A 467 -25.52 7.83 -16.78
C PHE A 467 -26.51 7.89 -17.95
N TYR A 468 -27.80 7.69 -17.70
CA TYR A 468 -28.84 7.78 -18.73
C TYR A 468 -28.87 9.17 -19.41
N TYR A 469 -28.76 10.24 -18.61
CA TYR A 469 -28.59 11.61 -19.11
C TYR A 469 -27.38 11.72 -20.04
N VAL A 470 -26.23 11.18 -19.64
CA VAL A 470 -25.00 11.20 -20.45
C VAL A 470 -25.19 10.44 -21.76
N LEU A 471 -25.85 9.27 -21.74
CA LEU A 471 -26.13 8.49 -22.95
C LEU A 471 -26.98 9.29 -23.94
N ILE A 472 -28.07 9.92 -23.49
CA ILE A 472 -28.94 10.76 -24.34
C ILE A 472 -28.15 11.90 -25.00
N GLN A 473 -27.24 12.53 -24.23
CA GLN A 473 -26.48 13.69 -24.67
C GLN A 473 -25.28 13.34 -25.58
N ARG A 474 -24.61 12.21 -25.31
CA ARG A 474 -23.34 11.85 -25.98
C ARG A 474 -23.53 10.90 -27.14
N ASP A 475 -24.51 10.00 -27.11
CA ASP A 475 -24.78 9.08 -28.21
C ASP A 475 -25.59 9.75 -29.33
N THR A 476 -25.02 10.80 -29.91
CA THR A 476 -25.71 11.64 -30.91
C THR A 476 -26.08 10.88 -32.18
N GLU A 477 -25.32 9.85 -32.52
CA GLU A 477 -25.54 8.95 -33.66
C GLU A 477 -26.45 7.76 -33.32
N ASN A 478 -26.88 7.65 -32.06
CA ASN A 478 -27.73 6.56 -31.56
C ASN A 478 -27.14 5.17 -31.80
N ARG A 479 -25.82 5.03 -31.66
CA ARG A 479 -25.09 3.76 -31.85
C ARG A 479 -25.50 2.69 -30.84
N THR A 480 -25.87 3.11 -29.63
CA THR A 480 -26.36 2.21 -28.57
C THR A 480 -27.85 1.90 -28.70
N GLY A 481 -28.59 2.61 -29.56
CA GLY A 481 -30.05 2.51 -29.63
C GLY A 481 -30.80 3.15 -28.45
N ILE A 482 -30.11 3.83 -27.53
CA ILE A 482 -30.74 4.44 -26.33
C ILE A 482 -31.76 5.54 -26.68
N ARG A 483 -31.58 6.17 -27.84
CA ARG A 483 -32.48 7.20 -28.38
C ARG A 483 -33.56 6.59 -29.27
N ASP A 484 -33.70 5.26 -29.35
CA ASP A 484 -34.83 4.67 -30.05
C ASP A 484 -36.13 4.98 -29.32
N ARG A 485 -37.18 5.32 -30.08
CA ARG A 485 -38.50 5.65 -29.52
C ARG A 485 -39.03 4.57 -28.58
N ILE A 486 -38.84 3.31 -28.97
CA ILE A 486 -39.28 2.15 -28.18
C ILE A 486 -38.50 2.08 -26.87
N ARG A 487 -37.18 2.27 -26.89
CA ARG A 487 -36.32 2.22 -25.70
C ARG A 487 -36.61 3.39 -24.74
N VAL A 488 -36.84 4.59 -25.27
CA VAL A 488 -37.26 5.75 -24.47
C VAL A 488 -38.63 5.52 -23.83
N ALA A 489 -39.60 4.99 -24.57
CA ALA A 489 -40.92 4.66 -24.03
C ALA A 489 -40.85 3.56 -22.94
N ASP A 490 -40.02 2.54 -23.16
CA ASP A 490 -39.76 1.49 -22.17
C ASP A 490 -39.13 2.06 -20.89
N MET A 491 -38.15 2.96 -21.02
CA MET A 491 -37.48 3.62 -19.89
C MET A 491 -38.46 4.48 -19.08
N GLU A 492 -39.27 5.25 -19.81
CA GLU A 492 -40.31 6.10 -19.25
C GLU A 492 -41.30 5.26 -18.42
N HIS A 493 -41.74 4.12 -18.96
CA HIS A 493 -42.67 3.22 -18.28
C HIS A 493 -42.05 2.48 -17.09
N LYS A 494 -40.84 1.92 -17.24
CA LYS A 494 -40.23 1.02 -16.26
C LYS A 494 -39.52 1.72 -15.10
N LEU A 495 -39.05 2.95 -15.29
CA LEU A 495 -38.22 3.64 -14.31
C LEU A 495 -38.67 5.09 -14.04
N LEU A 496 -38.74 5.93 -15.08
CA LEU A 496 -38.86 7.38 -14.87
C LEU A 496 -40.24 7.77 -14.31
N ARG A 497 -41.33 7.25 -14.90
CA ARG A 497 -42.69 7.56 -14.43
C ARG A 497 -42.96 7.03 -13.01
N PRO A 498 -42.63 5.77 -12.67
CA PRO A 498 -42.72 5.30 -11.28
C PRO A 498 -41.93 6.19 -10.31
N LEU A 499 -40.72 6.60 -10.69
CA LEU A 499 -39.88 7.47 -9.87
C LEU A 499 -40.46 8.88 -9.70
N ARG A 500 -41.03 9.49 -10.74
CA ARG A 500 -41.74 10.78 -10.64
C ARG A 500 -42.91 10.68 -9.66
N GLY A 501 -43.77 9.66 -9.85
CA GLY A 501 -44.90 9.44 -8.95
C GLY A 501 -44.46 9.16 -7.51
N PHE A 502 -43.34 8.46 -7.32
CA PHE A 502 -42.72 8.28 -6.02
C PHE A 502 -42.33 9.62 -5.40
N LEU A 503 -41.52 10.44 -6.06
CA LEU A 503 -41.04 11.73 -5.55
C LEU A 503 -42.18 12.73 -5.29
N GLU A 504 -43.22 12.73 -6.13
CA GLU A 504 -44.42 13.57 -5.92
C GLU A 504 -45.14 13.21 -4.62
N ARG A 505 -45.33 11.92 -4.33
CA ARG A 505 -45.92 11.46 -3.05
C ARG A 505 -45.09 11.97 -1.86
N TYR A 506 -43.77 11.97 -1.98
CA TYR A 506 -42.88 12.44 -0.91
C TYR A 506 -42.92 13.94 -0.68
N ASN A 507 -42.95 14.74 -1.74
CA ASN A 507 -43.03 16.19 -1.61
C ASN A 507 -44.29 16.66 -0.87
N THR A 508 -45.36 15.85 -0.85
CA THR A 508 -46.56 16.16 -0.07
C THR A 508 -46.41 15.96 1.45
N LEU A 509 -45.39 15.24 1.92
CA LEU A 509 -45.17 14.95 3.35
C LEU A 509 -44.57 16.13 4.14
N ASN A 510 -44.07 17.18 3.46
CA ASN A 510 -43.56 18.42 4.06
C ASN A 510 -42.51 18.24 5.20
N LYS A 511 -41.68 17.19 5.14
CA LYS A 511 -40.55 16.98 6.07
C LYS A 511 -39.26 17.55 5.47
N PRO A 512 -38.66 18.64 6.02
CA PRO A 512 -37.49 19.29 5.44
C PRO A 512 -36.27 18.38 5.27
N GLU A 513 -36.01 17.51 6.24
CA GLU A 513 -34.87 16.57 6.25
C GLU A 513 -34.97 15.56 5.10
N VAL A 514 -36.18 15.07 4.82
CA VAL A 514 -36.49 14.13 3.75
C VAL A 514 -36.38 14.79 2.38
N ILE A 515 -36.85 16.04 2.26
CA ILE A 515 -36.75 16.82 1.02
C ILE A 515 -35.28 17.04 0.65
N LEU A 516 -34.43 17.38 1.63
CA LEU A 516 -32.99 17.55 1.38
C LEU A 516 -32.33 16.23 0.96
N ALA A 517 -32.72 15.11 1.57
CA ALA A 517 -32.19 13.79 1.25
C ALA A 517 -32.56 13.32 -0.18
N PHE A 518 -33.73 13.73 -0.71
CA PHE A 518 -34.15 13.41 -2.09
C PHE A 518 -33.74 14.43 -3.14
N ALA A 519 -33.22 15.59 -2.74
CA ALA A 519 -32.88 16.67 -3.67
C ALA A 519 -31.92 16.22 -4.79
N GLY A 520 -30.95 15.35 -4.48
CA GLY A 520 -30.03 14.79 -5.48
C GLY A 520 -30.72 13.92 -6.53
N LEU A 521 -31.69 13.11 -6.10
CA LEU A 521 -32.47 12.24 -6.98
C LEU A 521 -33.43 13.05 -7.86
N GLN A 522 -34.12 14.03 -7.26
CA GLN A 522 -34.99 14.94 -8.00
C GLN A 522 -34.21 15.75 -9.04
N THR A 523 -33.07 16.33 -8.66
CA THR A 523 -32.21 17.10 -9.59
C THR A 523 -31.74 16.22 -10.75
N SER A 524 -31.36 14.96 -10.47
CA SER A 524 -30.92 14.02 -11.51
C SER A 524 -32.05 13.69 -12.49
N LEU A 525 -33.27 13.50 -11.98
CA LEU A 525 -34.46 13.23 -12.79
C LEU A 525 -34.85 14.44 -13.66
N GLU A 526 -34.83 15.64 -13.10
CA GLU A 526 -35.12 16.88 -13.85
C GLU A 526 -34.13 17.09 -15.01
N ARG A 527 -32.86 16.74 -14.83
CA ARG A 527 -31.85 16.78 -15.92
C ARG A 527 -32.17 15.80 -17.03
N VAL A 528 -32.59 14.57 -16.68
CA VAL A 528 -33.05 13.57 -17.65
C VAL A 528 -34.27 14.09 -18.41
N ASP A 529 -35.26 14.64 -17.71
CA ASP A 529 -36.49 15.17 -18.30
C ASP A 529 -36.22 16.32 -19.28
N SER A 530 -35.29 17.21 -18.93
CA SER A 530 -34.84 18.26 -19.85
C SER A 530 -34.21 17.67 -21.11
N ALA A 531 -33.31 16.70 -20.95
CA ALA A 531 -32.63 16.08 -22.09
C ALA A 531 -33.62 15.33 -23.01
N LEU A 532 -34.61 14.64 -22.43
CA LEU A 532 -35.65 13.96 -23.19
C LEU A 532 -36.60 14.93 -23.91
N LYS A 533 -36.97 16.04 -23.28
CA LYS A 533 -37.77 17.09 -23.96
C LYS A 533 -37.07 17.60 -25.21
N ASP A 534 -35.76 17.86 -25.12
CA ASP A 534 -35.01 18.34 -26.27
C ASP A 534 -34.85 17.27 -27.36
N LEU A 535 -34.68 16.00 -26.96
CA LEU A 535 -34.71 14.86 -27.88
C LEU A 535 -36.05 14.75 -28.63
N LEU A 536 -37.17 14.83 -27.92
CA LEU A 536 -38.52 14.73 -28.48
C LEU A 536 -38.88 15.90 -29.39
N LYS A 537 -38.45 17.12 -29.05
CA LYS A 537 -38.53 18.26 -29.96
C LYS A 537 -37.79 17.98 -31.27
N GLY A 538 -36.61 17.36 -31.18
CA GLY A 538 -35.86 16.90 -32.36
C GLY A 538 -36.63 15.90 -33.23
N TRP A 539 -37.54 15.12 -32.65
CA TRP A 539 -38.45 14.22 -33.39
C TRP A 539 -39.77 14.88 -33.84
N GLY A 540 -40.02 16.14 -33.48
CA GLY A 540 -41.22 16.89 -33.84
C GLY A 540 -42.39 16.77 -32.84
N TYR A 541 -42.16 16.32 -31.60
CA TYR A 541 -43.20 16.22 -30.56
C TYR A 541 -43.14 17.41 -29.58
N GLN A 542 -44.31 17.82 -29.07
CA GLN A 542 -44.43 18.97 -28.15
C GLN A 542 -44.47 18.59 -26.66
N SER A 543 -44.69 17.33 -26.29
CA SER A 543 -44.73 16.88 -24.89
C SER A 543 -44.26 15.42 -24.70
N LEU A 544 -43.72 15.13 -23.52
CA LEU A 544 -43.40 13.80 -22.98
C LEU A 544 -44.67 12.99 -22.70
#